data_AF-A0A667ZDY1-F1
#
_entry.id   AF-A0A667ZDY1-F1
#
_cell.length_a   1.000
_cell.length_b   1.000
_cell.length_c   1.000
_cell.angle_alpha   90.00
_cell.angle_beta   90.00
_cell.angle_gamma   90.00
#
_symmetry.space_group_name_H-M   'P 1'
#
loop_
_entity.id
_entity.type
_entity.pdbx_description
1 polymer ?
#
loop_
_entity_poly.entity_id
_entity_poly.type
_entity_poly.pdbx_seq_one_letter_code
_entity_poly.pdbx_strand_id
1 'polypeptide(L)'
;MSSSLSTRLKYVSLGVLVVQTTSLVLTMRYSRTLKEDGPRYLASSAVVSAELLKILACTLLVFREHSKYVRALNQVLKEEIVNKPMETMKLAVPAGIYTLQNNLLYVALSNLDAATYQVTYQLKILTTALFSVTMLGKRLGCNQWLSLLILMAGVALVQWPAESADASQQTSLSAGFQFVGLMAVLTACFSSGFAGVYFEKILKETKQSVWVRNIQLGLFGFVFGLIGMLMYDGQRVRESGMFQGYNKITFTVVVLQVRVGVVLFYFIFMFPLCDPCEY
;
A
#
# COMPACT_ATOMS: atom_id res chain seq x y z
N MET A 1 19.31 -28.99 -7.07
CA MET A 1 17.87 -29.08 -7.38
C MET A 1 17.01 -28.10 -6.56
N SER A 2 17.41 -27.75 -5.33
CA SER A 2 16.74 -26.72 -4.50
C SER A 2 16.80 -25.30 -5.12
N SER A 3 17.95 -24.89 -5.67
CA SER A 3 18.15 -23.54 -6.22
C SER A 3 17.30 -23.24 -7.47
N SER A 4 17.14 -24.19 -8.40
CA SER A 4 16.33 -23.99 -9.61
C SER A 4 14.83 -23.96 -9.32
N LEU A 5 14.37 -24.70 -8.31
CA LEU A 5 12.98 -24.65 -7.82
C LEU A 5 12.70 -23.31 -7.13
N SER A 6 13.63 -22.84 -6.28
CA SER A 6 13.57 -21.52 -5.63
C SER A 6 13.48 -20.39 -6.66
N THR A 7 14.34 -20.40 -7.68
CA THR A 7 14.31 -19.41 -8.76
C THR A 7 13.01 -19.45 -9.57
N ARG A 8 12.51 -20.65 -9.90
CA ARG A 8 11.23 -20.80 -10.64
C ARG A 8 10.05 -20.27 -9.83
N LEU A 9 10.02 -20.53 -8.52
CA LEU A 9 9.00 -19.99 -7.62
C LEU A 9 9.06 -18.46 -7.50
N LYS A 10 10.27 -17.86 -7.46
CA LYS A 10 10.44 -16.39 -7.48
C LYS A 10 9.79 -15.79 -8.74
N TYR A 11 10.09 -16.30 -9.93
CA TYR A 11 9.50 -15.78 -11.17
C TYR A 11 7.99 -16.03 -11.27
N VAL A 12 7.50 -17.19 -10.82
CA VAL A 12 6.05 -17.46 -10.77
C VAL A 12 5.36 -16.50 -9.81
N SER A 13 5.91 -16.26 -8.62
CA SER A 13 5.36 -15.31 -7.66
C SER A 13 5.34 -13.88 -8.18
N LEU A 14 6.41 -13.46 -8.88
CA LEU A 14 6.49 -12.15 -9.52
C LEU A 14 5.43 -12.02 -10.61
N GLY A 15 5.26 -13.05 -11.45
CA GLY A 15 4.22 -13.10 -12.47
C GLY A 15 2.81 -13.01 -11.87
N VAL A 16 2.53 -13.80 -10.83
CA VAL A 16 1.25 -13.74 -10.11
C VAL A 16 1.02 -12.35 -9.52
N LEU A 17 2.03 -11.77 -8.87
CA LEU A 17 1.92 -10.43 -8.27
C LEU A 17 1.62 -9.36 -9.32
N VAL A 18 2.29 -9.40 -10.47
CA VAL A 18 2.06 -8.47 -11.58
C VAL A 18 0.64 -8.64 -12.12
N VAL A 19 0.25 -9.85 -12.51
CA VAL A 19 -1.09 -10.13 -13.06
C VAL A 19 -2.18 -9.68 -12.08
N GLN A 20 -2.00 -9.96 -10.79
CA GLN A 20 -2.98 -9.64 -9.77
C GLN A 20 -3.07 -8.14 -9.49
N THR A 21 -1.93 -7.44 -9.46
CA THR A 21 -1.88 -5.98 -9.29
C THR A 21 -2.50 -5.27 -10.49
N THR A 22 -2.18 -5.71 -11.71
CA THR A 22 -2.77 -5.15 -12.93
C THR A 22 -4.29 -5.41 -12.97
N SER A 23 -4.73 -6.62 -12.64
CA SER A 23 -6.16 -6.96 -12.54
C SER A 23 -6.88 -6.09 -11.52
N LEU A 24 -6.25 -5.78 -10.38
CA LEU A 24 -6.82 -4.89 -9.36
C LEU A 24 -7.03 -3.48 -9.88
N VAL A 25 -6.00 -2.91 -10.50
CA VAL A 25 -6.06 -1.54 -11.03
C VAL A 25 -7.11 -1.43 -12.13
N LEU A 26 -7.15 -2.39 -13.05
CA LEU A 26 -8.13 -2.41 -14.13
C LEU A 26 -9.56 -2.57 -13.60
N THR A 27 -9.78 -3.50 -12.66
CA THR A 27 -11.12 -3.71 -12.08
C THR A 27 -11.56 -2.50 -11.25
N MET A 28 -10.64 -1.84 -10.53
CA MET A 28 -10.96 -0.63 -9.77
C MET A 28 -11.27 0.55 -10.69
N ARG A 29 -10.54 0.71 -11.80
CA ARG A 29 -10.85 1.70 -12.86
C ARG A 29 -12.23 1.43 -13.45
N TYR A 30 -12.48 0.20 -13.88
CA TYR A 30 -13.75 -0.23 -14.44
C TYR A 30 -14.92 0.04 -13.47
N SER A 31 -14.76 -0.32 -12.20
CA SER A 31 -15.75 -0.10 -11.14
C SER A 31 -16.05 1.37 -10.88
N ARG A 32 -15.14 2.30 -11.22
CA ARG A 32 -15.33 3.75 -11.05
C ARG A 32 -15.87 4.44 -12.30
N THR A 33 -15.60 3.91 -13.49
CA THR A 33 -16.04 4.48 -14.77
C THR A 33 -17.39 3.94 -15.23
N LEU A 34 -17.82 2.78 -14.72
CA LEU A 34 -19.13 2.23 -15.02
C LEU A 34 -20.22 3.14 -14.40
N LYS A 35 -21.04 3.76 -15.26
CA LYS A 35 -22.27 4.43 -14.84
C LYS A 35 -23.33 3.35 -14.65
N GLU A 36 -23.44 2.80 -13.45
CA GLU A 36 -24.63 2.06 -13.03
C GLU A 36 -25.67 3.04 -12.47
N ASP A 37 -26.95 2.75 -12.70
CA ASP A 37 -28.08 3.52 -12.15
C ASP A 37 -28.14 3.35 -10.62
N GLY A 38 -27.36 4.16 -9.91
CA GLY A 38 -27.29 4.12 -8.45
C GLY A 38 -26.20 5.02 -7.86
N PRO A 39 -26.21 5.24 -6.53
CA PRO A 39 -25.17 5.98 -5.85
C PRO A 39 -23.83 5.23 -5.95
N ARG A 40 -22.74 5.96 -6.22
CA ARG A 40 -21.39 5.39 -6.29
C ARG A 40 -20.97 4.83 -4.93
N TYR A 41 -20.29 3.68 -4.94
CA TYR A 41 -19.75 3.10 -3.71
C TYR A 41 -18.67 4.00 -3.10
N LEU A 42 -18.64 4.05 -1.77
CA LEU A 42 -17.63 4.81 -1.03
C LEU A 42 -16.29 4.07 -1.06
N ALA A 43 -15.25 4.71 -1.60
CA ALA A 43 -13.91 4.11 -1.65
C ALA A 43 -13.34 3.84 -0.26
N SER A 44 -13.64 4.71 0.71
CA SER A 44 -13.26 4.57 2.12
C SER A 44 -13.85 3.30 2.76
N SER A 45 -15.14 3.03 2.52
CA SER A 45 -15.83 1.81 2.95
C SER A 45 -15.22 0.54 2.34
N ALA A 46 -14.88 0.57 1.05
CA ALA A 46 -14.22 -0.56 0.37
C ALA A 46 -12.84 -0.88 0.98
N VAL A 47 -12.09 0.15 1.38
CA VAL A 47 -10.81 -0.02 2.06
C VAL A 47 -11.01 -0.62 3.45
N VAL A 48 -11.94 -0.08 4.25
CA VAL A 48 -12.24 -0.59 5.61
C VAL A 48 -12.70 -2.06 5.58
N SER A 49 -13.57 -2.42 4.63
CA SER A 49 -14.03 -3.80 4.45
C SER A 49 -12.90 -4.73 3.98
N ALA A 50 -12.00 -4.25 3.11
CA ALA A 50 -10.81 -5.00 2.71
C ALA A 50 -9.83 -5.22 3.87
N GLU A 51 -9.62 -4.23 4.74
CA GLU A 51 -8.79 -4.41 5.95
C GLU A 51 -9.42 -5.44 6.91
N LEU A 52 -10.74 -5.36 7.15
CA LEU A 52 -11.45 -6.32 7.98
C LEU A 52 -11.32 -7.76 7.43
N LEU A 53 -11.56 -7.95 6.13
CA LEU A 53 -11.42 -9.26 5.49
C LEU A 53 -9.97 -9.75 5.48
N LYS A 54 -8.98 -8.86 5.37
CA LYS A 54 -7.56 -9.23 5.51
C LYS A 54 -7.26 -9.74 6.92
N ILE A 55 -7.74 -9.08 7.96
CA ILE A 55 -7.58 -9.54 9.36
C ILE A 55 -8.22 -10.92 9.53
N LEU A 56 -9.44 -11.12 9.02
CA LEU A 56 -10.13 -12.41 9.08
C LEU A 56 -9.37 -13.51 8.33
N ALA A 57 -8.91 -13.22 7.11
CA ALA A 57 -8.13 -14.17 6.31
C ALA A 57 -6.81 -14.55 6.99
N CYS A 58 -6.08 -13.58 7.55
CA CYS A 58 -4.83 -13.85 8.27
C CYS A 58 -5.08 -14.66 9.54
N THR A 59 -6.17 -14.36 10.27
CA THR A 59 -6.57 -15.14 11.45
C THR A 59 -6.91 -16.59 11.09
N LEU A 60 -7.62 -16.81 9.98
CA LEU A 60 -7.94 -18.14 9.47
C LEU A 60 -6.69 -18.92 9.00
N LEU A 61 -5.72 -18.24 8.39
CA LEU A 61 -4.46 -18.87 7.98
C LEU A 61 -3.63 -19.30 9.19
N VAL A 62 -3.47 -18.43 10.18
CA VAL A 62 -2.81 -18.76 11.46
C VAL A 62 -3.54 -19.92 12.16
N PHE A 63 -4.87 -19.95 12.10
CA PHE A 63 -5.66 -21.05 12.65
C PHE A 63 -5.42 -22.39 11.95
N ARG A 64 -5.23 -22.36 10.62
CA ARG A 64 -4.87 -23.56 9.85
C ARG A 64 -3.46 -24.03 10.11
N GLU A 65 -2.52 -23.12 10.32
CA GLU A 65 -1.10 -23.43 10.54
C GLU A 65 -0.85 -24.05 11.93
N HIS A 66 -1.59 -23.62 12.96
CA HIS A 66 -1.40 -24.07 14.35
C HIS A 66 -2.40 -25.13 14.86
N SER A 67 -3.10 -25.85 13.97
CA SER A 67 -3.96 -27.01 14.28
C SER A 67 -4.78 -26.91 15.60
N LYS A 68 -5.99 -26.33 15.50
CA LYS A 68 -7.15 -26.49 16.43
C LYS A 68 -7.09 -25.95 17.87
N TYR A 69 -6.07 -25.22 18.34
CA TYR A 69 -6.16 -24.52 19.64
C TYR A 69 -6.53 -23.04 19.50
N VAL A 70 -7.83 -22.72 19.48
CA VAL A 70 -8.36 -21.34 19.53
C VAL A 70 -7.80 -20.56 20.73
N ARG A 71 -7.51 -21.27 21.82
CA ARG A 71 -6.93 -20.72 23.05
C ARG A 71 -5.46 -20.30 22.88
N ALA A 72 -4.67 -21.05 22.13
CA ALA A 72 -3.30 -20.68 21.77
C ALA A 72 -3.27 -19.48 20.82
N LEU A 73 -4.23 -19.39 19.90
CA LEU A 73 -4.36 -18.25 18.98
C LEU A 73 -4.76 -16.97 19.73
N ASN A 74 -5.75 -17.04 20.62
CA ASN A 74 -6.11 -15.90 21.48
C ASN A 74 -4.98 -15.53 22.45
N GLN A 75 -4.19 -16.50 22.92
CA GLN A 75 -3.04 -16.23 23.79
C GLN A 75 -1.89 -15.59 23.01
N VAL A 76 -1.58 -16.06 21.79
CA VAL A 76 -0.56 -15.44 20.91
C VAL A 76 -1.01 -14.06 20.45
N LEU A 77 -2.27 -13.86 20.07
CA LEU A 77 -2.80 -12.54 19.73
C LEU A 77 -2.73 -11.60 20.93
N LYS A 78 -3.12 -12.07 22.13
CA LYS A 78 -3.10 -11.25 23.34
C LYS A 78 -1.67 -10.97 23.82
N GLU A 79 -0.76 -11.93 23.75
CA GLU A 79 0.64 -11.74 24.11
C GLU A 79 1.38 -10.84 23.09
N GLU A 80 1.17 -11.02 21.79
CA GLU A 80 1.89 -10.26 20.78
C GLU A 80 1.27 -8.87 20.51
N ILE A 81 -0.05 -8.69 20.68
CA ILE A 81 -0.72 -7.38 20.51
C ILE A 81 -0.79 -6.61 21.83
N VAL A 82 -1.19 -7.25 22.94
CA VAL A 82 -1.45 -6.57 24.22
C VAL A 82 -0.22 -6.54 25.12
N ASN A 83 0.59 -7.60 25.19
CA ASN A 83 1.79 -7.62 26.04
C ASN A 83 3.03 -7.00 25.37
N LYS A 84 3.03 -6.76 24.06
CA LYS A 84 4.09 -6.01 23.34
C LYS A 84 3.54 -4.73 22.69
N PRO A 85 3.01 -3.77 23.46
CA PRO A 85 2.47 -2.54 22.91
C PRO A 85 3.55 -1.69 22.24
N MET A 86 4.81 -1.80 22.66
CA MET A 86 5.93 -1.09 22.04
C MET A 86 6.19 -1.53 20.59
N GLU A 87 6.18 -2.84 20.31
CA GLU A 87 6.35 -3.35 18.94
C GLU A 87 5.11 -3.05 18.08
N THR A 88 3.93 -3.11 18.69
CA THR A 88 2.67 -2.75 18.04
C THR A 88 2.61 -1.25 17.71
N MET A 89 3.07 -0.38 18.60
CA MET A 89 3.15 1.06 18.39
C MET A 89 4.15 1.44 17.28
N LYS A 90 5.25 0.69 17.14
CA LYS A 90 6.19 0.87 16.01
C LYS A 90 5.49 0.63 14.66
N LEU A 91 4.54 -0.31 14.58
CA LEU A 91 3.74 -0.53 13.36
C LEU A 91 2.63 0.51 13.12
N ALA A 92 2.23 1.24 14.17
CA ALA A 92 1.30 2.36 14.03
C ALA A 92 1.93 3.53 13.25
N VAL A 93 3.25 3.75 13.40
CA VAL A 93 4.01 4.79 12.69
C VAL A 93 3.87 4.67 11.16
N PRO A 94 4.23 3.55 10.50
CA PRO A 94 4.07 3.42 9.06
C PRO A 94 2.59 3.47 8.63
N ALA A 95 1.66 2.91 9.40
CA ALA A 95 0.22 2.98 9.08
C ALA A 95 -0.34 4.41 9.11
N GLY A 96 0.05 5.21 10.11
CA GLY A 96 -0.30 6.63 10.19
C GLY A 96 0.32 7.44 9.04
N ILE A 97 1.59 7.16 8.71
CA ILE A 97 2.27 7.81 7.59
C ILE A 97 1.60 7.46 6.26
N TYR A 98 1.20 6.20 6.03
CA TYR A 98 0.45 5.83 4.82
C TYR A 98 -0.91 6.52 4.74
N THR A 99 -1.58 6.71 5.88
CA THR A 99 -2.84 7.45 5.93
C THR A 99 -2.63 8.92 5.57
N LEU A 100 -1.62 9.57 6.16
CA LEU A 100 -1.23 10.93 5.82
C LEU A 100 -0.86 11.05 4.33
N GLN A 101 -0.09 10.09 3.82
CA GLN A 101 0.31 10.03 2.42
C GLN A 101 -0.91 10.02 1.50
N ASN A 102 -1.89 9.16 1.77
CA ASN A 102 -3.11 9.08 0.96
C ASN A 102 -3.86 10.42 0.91
N ASN A 103 -3.92 11.14 2.04
CA ASN A 103 -4.54 12.47 2.08
C ASN A 103 -3.74 13.52 1.30
N LEU A 104 -2.41 13.54 1.46
CA LEU A 104 -1.53 14.44 0.71
C LEU A 104 -1.59 14.19 -0.80
N LEU A 105 -1.73 12.92 -1.22
CA LEU A 105 -1.91 12.59 -2.65
C LEU A 105 -3.25 13.08 -3.18
N TYR A 106 -4.31 13.07 -2.38
CA TYR A 106 -5.59 13.66 -2.78
C TYR A 106 -5.49 15.18 -2.95
N VAL A 107 -4.84 15.86 -2.01
CA VAL A 107 -4.55 17.30 -2.12
C VAL A 107 -3.74 17.58 -3.37
N ALA A 108 -2.69 16.81 -3.63
CA ALA A 108 -1.88 16.94 -4.83
C ALA A 108 -2.67 16.75 -6.13
N LEU A 109 -3.46 15.68 -6.24
CA LEU A 109 -4.31 15.42 -7.41
C LEU A 109 -5.35 16.53 -7.66
N SER A 110 -5.77 17.23 -6.61
CA SER A 110 -6.74 18.32 -6.72
C SER A 110 -6.11 19.65 -7.12
N ASN A 111 -4.79 19.78 -7.01
CA ASN A 111 -4.06 21.05 -7.20
C ASN A 111 -2.98 20.99 -8.31
N LEU A 112 -2.69 19.80 -8.85
CA LEU A 112 -1.74 19.57 -9.95
C LEU A 112 -2.43 18.92 -11.14
N ASP A 113 -1.93 19.20 -12.34
CA ASP A 113 -2.28 18.45 -13.52
C ASP A 113 -1.75 17.00 -13.44
N ALA A 114 -2.38 16.11 -14.20
CA ALA A 114 -2.06 14.68 -14.15
C ALA A 114 -0.62 14.36 -14.59
N ALA A 115 -0.04 15.13 -15.52
CA ALA A 115 1.32 14.90 -16.01
C ALA A 115 2.34 15.20 -14.91
N THR A 116 2.25 16.40 -14.33
CA THR A 116 3.13 16.84 -13.25
C THR A 116 2.99 15.96 -12.01
N TYR A 117 1.75 15.60 -11.64
CA TYR A 117 1.50 14.67 -10.54
C TYR A 117 2.18 13.32 -10.76
N GLN A 118 2.00 12.70 -11.93
CA GLN A 118 2.53 11.36 -12.20
C GLN A 118 4.05 11.35 -12.16
N VAL A 119 4.71 12.25 -12.89
CA VAL A 119 6.18 12.30 -12.93
C VAL A 119 6.77 12.59 -11.54
N THR A 120 6.18 13.52 -10.79
CA THR A 120 6.66 13.88 -9.44
C THR A 120 6.46 12.75 -8.44
N TYR A 121 5.35 12.00 -8.56
CA TYR A 121 5.05 10.89 -7.64
C TYR A 121 6.06 9.74 -7.77
N GLN A 122 6.66 9.56 -8.96
CA GLN A 122 7.69 8.53 -9.15
C GLN A 122 8.97 8.78 -8.38
N LEU A 123 9.21 10.01 -7.90
CA LEU A 123 10.32 10.33 -7.02
C LEU A 123 10.32 9.48 -5.73
N LYS A 124 9.16 8.89 -5.40
CA LYS A 124 9.05 7.83 -4.38
C LYS A 124 10.11 6.72 -4.55
N ILE A 125 10.44 6.30 -5.77
CA ILE A 125 11.43 5.23 -6.00
C ILE A 125 12.80 5.67 -5.49
N LEU A 126 13.21 6.90 -5.83
CA LEU A 126 14.49 7.47 -5.42
C LEU A 126 14.54 7.69 -3.90
N THR A 127 13.48 8.26 -3.32
CA THR A 127 13.43 8.47 -1.85
C THR A 127 13.45 7.15 -1.09
N THR A 128 12.75 6.11 -1.58
CA THR A 128 12.80 4.75 -1.01
C THR A 128 14.21 4.16 -1.08
N ALA A 129 14.91 4.30 -2.21
CA ALA A 129 16.28 3.85 -2.34
C ALA A 129 17.23 4.58 -1.37
N LEU A 130 17.09 5.91 -1.25
CA LEU A 130 17.86 6.73 -0.32
C LEU A 130 17.63 6.27 1.13
N PHE A 131 16.37 6.11 1.55
CA PHE A 131 16.07 5.61 2.89
C PHE A 131 16.56 4.17 3.09
N SER A 132 16.52 3.33 2.05
CA SER A 132 17.04 1.96 2.15
C SER A 132 18.56 1.92 2.37
N VAL A 133 19.31 2.90 1.87
CA VAL A 133 20.75 3.04 2.15
C VAL A 133 20.98 3.55 3.56
N THR A 134 20.29 4.63 3.94
CA THR A 134 20.54 5.31 5.22
C THR A 134 20.00 4.52 6.43
N MET A 135 18.84 3.89 6.30
CA MET A 135 18.11 3.28 7.42
C MET A 135 18.38 1.78 7.59
N LEU A 136 18.57 1.05 6.49
CA LEU A 136 18.91 -0.39 6.48
C LEU A 136 20.40 -0.64 6.26
N GLY A 137 21.20 0.40 5.99
CA GLY A 137 22.63 0.26 5.75
C GLY A 137 22.98 -0.47 4.45
N LYS A 138 22.05 -0.59 3.48
CA LYS A 138 22.34 -1.22 2.19
C LYS A 138 23.37 -0.38 1.43
N ARG A 139 24.38 -1.01 0.83
CA ARG A 139 25.36 -0.34 -0.03
C ARG A 139 24.92 -0.48 -1.49
N LEU A 140 24.51 0.62 -2.12
CA LEU A 140 24.27 0.65 -3.57
C LEU A 140 25.52 1.14 -4.30
N GLY A 141 26.00 0.34 -5.25
CA GLY A 141 27.12 0.73 -6.12
C GLY A 141 26.70 1.74 -7.20
N CYS A 142 27.68 2.41 -7.83
CA CYS A 142 27.41 3.43 -8.86
C CYS A 142 26.54 2.91 -10.01
N ASN A 143 26.73 1.66 -10.43
CA ASN A 143 25.91 1.06 -11.50
C ASN A 143 24.44 0.87 -11.09
N GLN A 144 24.18 0.59 -9.80
CA GLN A 144 22.81 0.45 -9.29
C GLN A 144 22.14 1.82 -9.15
N TRP A 145 22.88 2.85 -8.71
CA TRP A 145 22.41 4.23 -8.74
C TRP A 145 22.09 4.70 -10.16
N LEU A 146 22.96 4.38 -11.13
CA LEU A 146 22.70 4.69 -12.53
C LEU A 146 21.46 3.94 -13.04
N SER A 147 21.29 2.66 -12.70
CA SER A 147 20.10 1.90 -13.07
C SER A 147 18.81 2.47 -12.47
N LEU A 148 18.87 3.03 -11.24
CA LEU A 148 17.74 3.72 -10.61
C LEU A 148 17.40 5.02 -11.33
N LEU A 149 18.40 5.79 -11.76
CA LEU A 149 18.16 7.01 -12.54
C LEU A 149 17.59 6.69 -13.92
N ILE A 150 18.10 5.65 -14.59
CA ILE A 150 17.55 5.18 -15.87
C ILE A 150 16.11 4.68 -15.69
N LEU A 151 15.81 3.94 -14.62
CA LEU A 151 14.45 3.51 -14.28
C LEU A 151 13.53 4.71 -14.07
N MET A 152 13.98 5.71 -13.30
CA MET A 152 13.23 6.95 -13.08
C MET A 152 12.93 7.68 -14.39
N ALA A 153 13.92 7.79 -15.27
CA ALA A 153 13.74 8.38 -16.59
C ALA A 153 12.74 7.58 -17.44
N GLY A 154 12.86 6.25 -17.48
CA GLY A 154 11.93 5.38 -18.21
C GLY A 154 10.48 5.49 -17.70
N VAL A 155 10.28 5.52 -16.38
CA VAL A 155 8.96 5.68 -15.79
C VAL A 155 8.40 7.09 -16.07
N ALA A 156 9.22 8.14 -16.00
CA ALA A 156 8.81 9.50 -16.36
C ALA A 156 8.42 9.62 -17.84
N LEU A 157 9.17 8.99 -18.74
CA LEU A 157 8.88 8.96 -20.17
C LEU A 157 7.56 8.22 -20.48
N VAL A 158 7.33 7.05 -19.87
CA VAL A 158 6.08 6.27 -20.06
C VAL A 158 4.86 7.00 -19.51
N GLN A 159 5.05 7.83 -18.49
CA GLN A 159 3.95 8.55 -17.83
C GLN A 159 3.72 9.95 -18.37
N TRP A 160 4.55 10.39 -19.33
CA TRP A 160 4.36 11.67 -20.01
C TRP A 160 3.09 11.59 -20.87
N PRO A 161 2.02 12.34 -20.57
CA PRO A 161 0.86 12.38 -21.43
C PRO A 161 1.21 13.11 -22.74
N ALA A 162 0.88 12.51 -23.88
CA ALA A 162 0.75 13.25 -25.12
C ALA A 162 -0.59 14.01 -25.06
N GLU A 163 -0.55 15.33 -25.20
CA GLU A 163 -1.67 16.29 -25.21
C GLU A 163 -2.16 16.84 -23.86
N SER A 164 -1.75 18.08 -23.61
CA SER A 164 -2.67 19.14 -23.16
C SER A 164 -2.18 20.47 -23.75
N ALA A 165 -2.35 20.60 -25.06
CA ALA A 165 -2.35 21.90 -25.73
C ALA A 165 -3.73 22.52 -25.47
N ASP A 166 -3.88 23.21 -24.34
CA ASP A 166 -4.81 24.33 -24.13
C ASP A 166 -4.75 24.78 -22.67
N ALA A 167 -3.94 25.80 -22.38
CA ALA A 167 -4.10 26.64 -21.20
C ALA A 167 -3.31 27.95 -21.37
N SER A 168 -3.84 28.82 -22.22
CA SER A 168 -3.57 30.25 -22.14
C SER A 168 -4.17 30.85 -20.86
N GLN A 169 -3.37 31.68 -20.17
CA GLN A 169 -3.76 32.74 -19.22
C GLN A 169 -4.42 32.35 -17.87
N GLN A 170 -3.61 32.25 -16.79
CA GLN A 170 -3.92 32.73 -15.41
C GLN A 170 -2.70 32.56 -14.48
N THR A 171 -1.70 33.45 -14.60
CA THR A 171 -0.33 33.22 -14.12
C THR A 171 -0.06 33.51 -12.63
N SER A 172 -1.00 34.06 -11.84
CA SER A 172 -0.71 34.45 -10.43
C SER A 172 -1.49 33.67 -9.36
N LEU A 173 -2.78 33.35 -9.58
CA LEU A 173 -3.56 32.50 -8.66
C LEU A 173 -3.25 31.00 -8.84
N SER A 174 -2.94 30.56 -10.06
CA SER A 174 -2.59 29.16 -10.37
C SER A 174 -1.26 28.71 -9.74
N ALA A 175 -0.31 29.63 -9.57
CA ALA A 175 1.01 29.31 -9.01
C ALA A 175 0.95 28.87 -7.54
N GLY A 176 0.05 29.48 -6.75
CA GLY A 176 -0.13 29.14 -5.33
C GLY A 176 -0.70 27.73 -5.14
N PHE A 177 -1.75 27.38 -5.89
CA PHE A 177 -2.35 26.04 -5.85
C PHE A 177 -1.36 24.99 -6.37
N GLN A 178 -0.66 25.26 -7.48
CA GLN A 178 0.35 24.36 -8.04
C GLN A 178 1.52 24.13 -7.07
N PHE A 179 1.98 25.16 -6.36
CA PHE A 179 3.03 25.02 -5.34
C PHE A 179 2.57 24.16 -4.14
N VAL A 180 1.35 24.37 -3.64
CA VAL A 180 0.77 23.55 -2.57
C VAL A 180 0.66 22.09 -3.01
N GLY A 181 0.21 21.84 -4.24
CA GLY A 181 0.14 20.50 -4.81
C GLY A 181 1.53 19.86 -4.95
N LEU A 182 2.53 20.59 -5.44
CA LEU A 182 3.90 20.10 -5.58
C LEU A 182 4.50 19.73 -4.22
N MET A 183 4.37 20.61 -3.22
CA MET A 183 4.82 20.34 -1.87
C MET A 183 4.10 19.13 -1.27
N ALA A 184 2.79 18.98 -1.52
CA ALA A 184 2.03 17.81 -1.06
C ALA A 184 2.53 16.50 -1.68
N VAL A 185 2.83 16.45 -2.99
CA VAL A 185 3.41 15.25 -3.63
C VAL A 185 4.80 14.96 -3.07
N LEU A 186 5.66 15.97 -2.92
CA LEU A 186 7.00 15.79 -2.39
C LEU A 186 6.96 15.22 -0.96
N THR A 187 6.17 15.81 -0.06
CA THR A 187 5.98 15.30 1.29
C THR A 187 5.38 13.88 1.26
N ALA A 188 4.43 13.60 0.37
CA ALA A 188 3.88 12.26 0.18
C ALA A 188 4.94 11.24 -0.30
N CYS A 189 5.84 11.62 -1.19
CA CYS A 189 6.92 10.75 -1.69
C CYS A 189 7.93 10.43 -0.59
N PHE A 190 8.44 11.44 0.12
CA PHE A 190 9.39 11.26 1.22
C PHE A 190 8.79 10.42 2.35
N SER A 191 7.55 10.71 2.74
CA SER A 191 6.85 9.96 3.78
C SER A 191 6.58 8.50 3.37
N SER A 192 6.27 8.24 2.10
CA SER A 192 6.14 6.87 1.57
C SER A 192 7.43 6.09 1.61
N GLY A 193 8.53 6.71 1.15
CA GLY A 193 9.84 6.08 1.14
C GLY A 193 10.30 5.74 2.56
N PHE A 194 10.11 6.67 3.50
CA PHE A 194 10.39 6.43 4.91
C PHE A 194 9.54 5.30 5.48
N ALA A 195 8.20 5.34 5.32
CA ALA A 195 7.31 4.33 5.89
C ALA A 195 7.57 2.92 5.33
N GLY A 196 7.83 2.80 4.02
CA GLY A 196 8.15 1.53 3.38
C GLY A 196 9.43 0.90 3.92
N VAL A 197 10.49 1.70 4.02
CA VAL A 197 11.78 1.23 4.52
C VAL A 197 11.75 0.99 6.04
N TYR A 198 11.05 1.84 6.80
CA TYR A 198 10.83 1.67 8.23
C TYR A 198 10.08 0.36 8.52
N PHE A 199 9.05 0.07 7.73
CA PHE A 199 8.33 -1.20 7.80
C PHE A 199 9.25 -2.39 7.46
N GLU A 200 10.04 -2.31 6.39
CA GLU A 200 11.04 -3.34 6.05
C GLU A 200 12.04 -3.57 7.21
N LYS A 201 12.47 -2.51 7.89
CA LYS A 201 13.38 -2.59 9.04
C LYS A 201 12.75 -3.34 10.21
N ILE A 202 11.53 -2.96 10.61
CA ILE A 202 10.80 -3.66 11.68
C ILE A 202 10.66 -5.14 11.37
N LEU A 203 10.39 -5.45 10.10
CA LEU A 203 10.23 -6.83 9.67
C LEU A 203 11.50 -7.66 9.83
N LYS A 204 12.67 -7.04 9.66
CA LYS A 204 13.98 -7.67 9.77
C LYS A 204 14.52 -7.74 11.20
N GLU A 205 14.23 -6.74 12.03
CA GLU A 205 14.80 -6.65 13.39
C GLU A 205 14.09 -7.51 14.44
N THR A 206 12.82 -7.87 14.22
CA THR A 206 12.05 -8.67 15.19
C THR A 206 11.86 -10.12 14.73
N LYS A 207 11.74 -11.08 15.66
CA LYS A 207 11.55 -12.52 15.37
C LYS A 207 10.08 -12.95 15.23
N GLN A 208 9.15 -11.98 15.27
CA GLN A 208 7.72 -12.25 15.18
C GLN A 208 7.33 -12.82 13.82
N SER A 209 6.29 -13.65 13.78
CA SER A 209 5.79 -14.20 12.53
C SER A 209 5.23 -13.09 11.63
N VAL A 210 5.47 -13.22 10.33
CA VAL A 210 5.02 -12.28 9.30
C VAL A 210 3.48 -12.13 9.33
N TRP A 211 2.76 -13.20 9.66
CA TRP A 211 1.31 -13.21 9.80
C TRP A 211 0.81 -12.36 10.96
N VAL A 212 1.43 -12.45 12.14
CA VAL A 212 1.04 -11.65 13.31
C VAL A 212 1.25 -10.16 13.03
N ARG A 213 2.33 -9.80 12.35
CA ARG A 213 2.57 -8.41 11.93
C ARG A 213 1.57 -7.92 10.89
N ASN A 214 1.14 -8.78 9.97
CA ASN A 214 0.09 -8.42 9.02
C ASN A 214 -1.26 -8.21 9.72
N ILE A 215 -1.54 -8.97 10.79
CA ILE A 215 -2.72 -8.74 11.65
C ILE A 215 -2.59 -7.41 12.39
N GLN A 216 -1.44 -7.10 13.00
CA GLN A 216 -1.20 -5.82 13.67
C GLN A 216 -1.33 -4.64 12.69
N LEU A 217 -0.71 -4.73 11.52
CA LEU A 217 -0.80 -3.72 10.48
C LEU A 217 -2.23 -3.57 9.96
N GLY A 218 -2.93 -4.69 9.75
CA GLY A 218 -4.34 -4.70 9.36
C GLY A 218 -5.24 -4.07 10.41
N LEU A 219 -4.99 -4.30 11.70
CA LEU A 219 -5.74 -3.69 12.81
C LEU A 219 -5.57 -2.16 12.83
N PHE A 220 -4.33 -1.66 12.73
CA PHE A 220 -4.11 -0.22 12.62
C PHE A 220 -4.68 0.36 11.33
N GLY A 221 -4.54 -0.34 10.21
CA GLY A 221 -5.13 0.03 8.93
C GLY A 221 -6.66 0.11 9.01
N PHE A 222 -7.31 -0.82 9.71
CA PHE A 222 -8.74 -0.79 9.97
C PHE A 222 -9.14 0.41 10.83
N VAL A 223 -8.43 0.67 11.94
CA VAL A 223 -8.70 1.83 12.81
C VAL A 223 -8.52 3.14 12.07
N PHE A 224 -7.38 3.35 11.40
CA PHE A 224 -7.14 4.56 10.62
C PHE A 224 -8.09 4.70 9.43
N GLY A 225 -8.40 3.59 8.76
CA GLY A 225 -9.38 3.57 7.66
C GLY A 225 -10.78 3.94 8.14
N LEU A 226 -11.19 3.47 9.32
CA LEU A 226 -12.49 3.78 9.91
C LEU A 226 -12.56 5.24 10.37
N ILE A 227 -11.50 5.76 10.99
CA ILE A 227 -11.37 7.19 11.31
C ILE A 227 -11.45 8.02 10.02
N GLY A 228 -10.70 7.67 8.98
CA GLY A 228 -10.73 8.36 7.70
C GLY A 228 -12.12 8.34 7.05
N MET A 229 -12.79 7.19 7.07
CA MET A 229 -14.16 7.06 6.58
C MET A 229 -15.14 7.95 7.35
N LEU A 230 -15.04 8.01 8.69
CA LEU A 230 -15.89 8.87 9.50
C LEU A 230 -15.61 10.36 9.28
N MET A 231 -14.34 10.75 9.09
CA MET A 231 -13.97 12.15 8.87
C MET A 231 -14.36 12.67 7.49
N TYR A 232 -14.14 11.88 6.43
CA TYR A 232 -14.36 12.33 5.06
C TYR A 232 -15.76 11.99 4.51
N ASP A 233 -16.27 10.80 4.83
CA ASP A 233 -17.53 10.28 4.29
C ASP A 233 -18.60 10.05 5.36
N GLY A 234 -18.38 10.50 6.60
CA GLY A 234 -19.25 10.21 7.74
C GLY A 234 -20.71 10.61 7.54
N GLN A 235 -20.95 11.75 6.89
CA GLN A 235 -22.32 12.20 6.56
C GLN A 235 -23.00 11.24 5.57
N ARG A 236 -22.29 10.85 4.49
CA ARG A 236 -22.81 9.91 3.49
C ARG A 236 -23.01 8.50 4.05
N VAL A 237 -22.14 8.07 4.96
CA VAL A 237 -22.27 6.79 5.68
C VAL A 237 -23.48 6.81 6.62
N ARG A 238 -23.79 7.95 7.25
CA ARG A 238 -24.93 8.08 8.16
C ARG A 238 -26.27 8.14 7.43
N GLU A 239 -26.31 8.73 6.24
CA GLU A 239 -27.54 8.89 5.44
C GLU A 239 -27.90 7.60 4.67
N SER A 240 -26.92 6.93 4.06
CA SER A 240 -27.16 5.80 3.14
C SER A 240 -26.53 4.48 3.58
N GLY A 241 -25.82 4.46 4.71
CA GLY A 241 -25.10 3.31 5.21
C GLY A 241 -23.71 3.10 4.59
N MET A 242 -22.90 2.26 5.24
CA MET A 242 -21.52 1.96 4.83
C MET A 242 -21.44 1.21 3.49
N PHE A 243 -22.46 0.40 3.17
CA PHE A 243 -22.47 -0.48 2.00
C PHE A 243 -23.31 0.06 0.83
N GLN A 244 -23.54 1.38 0.79
CA GLN A 244 -24.25 2.00 -0.34
C GLN A 244 -23.51 1.75 -1.67
N GLY A 245 -24.27 1.43 -2.73
CA GLY A 245 -23.71 1.23 -4.07
C GLY A 245 -22.81 0.01 -4.22
N TYR A 246 -22.80 -0.92 -3.26
CA TYR A 246 -22.02 -2.16 -3.37
C TYR A 246 -22.66 -3.10 -4.39
N ASN A 247 -22.00 -3.26 -5.53
CA ASN A 247 -22.36 -4.23 -6.56
C ASN A 247 -21.41 -5.42 -6.57
N LYS A 248 -21.73 -6.45 -7.38
CA LYS A 248 -20.88 -7.65 -7.55
C LYS A 248 -19.43 -7.29 -7.94
N ILE A 249 -19.27 -6.21 -8.71
CA ILE A 249 -17.97 -5.68 -9.11
C ILE A 249 -17.22 -5.13 -7.89
N THR A 250 -17.87 -4.33 -7.03
CA THR A 250 -17.28 -3.79 -5.80
C THR A 250 -16.81 -4.91 -4.87
N PHE A 251 -17.63 -5.96 -4.68
CA PHE A 251 -17.24 -7.12 -3.89
C PHE A 251 -16.03 -7.85 -4.49
N THR A 252 -15.98 -7.96 -5.83
CA THR A 252 -14.84 -8.53 -6.55
C THR A 252 -13.57 -7.71 -6.31
N VAL A 253 -13.65 -6.37 -6.34
CA VAL A 253 -12.53 -5.47 -6.04
C VAL A 253 -12.02 -5.69 -4.62
N VAL A 254 -12.91 -5.75 -3.63
CA VAL A 254 -12.56 -5.97 -2.22
C VAL A 254 -11.85 -7.32 -2.05
N VAL A 255 -12.40 -8.41 -2.61
CA VAL A 255 -11.78 -9.74 -2.55
C VAL A 255 -10.43 -9.76 -3.27
N LEU A 256 -10.31 -9.08 -4.41
CA LEU A 256 -9.04 -9.02 -5.14
C LEU A 256 -7.98 -8.23 -4.34
N GLN A 257 -8.37 -7.15 -3.65
CA GLN A 257 -7.50 -6.36 -2.78
C GLN A 257 -6.99 -7.17 -1.58
N VAL A 258 -7.87 -7.96 -0.95
CA VAL A 258 -7.50 -8.90 0.13
C VAL A 258 -6.49 -9.92 -0.38
N ARG A 259 -6.77 -10.54 -1.53
CA ARG A 259 -5.86 -11.51 -2.14
C ARG A 259 -4.50 -10.89 -2.45
N VAL A 260 -4.45 -9.65 -2.96
CA VAL A 260 -3.17 -8.99 -3.26
C VAL A 260 -2.38 -8.83 -1.98
N GLY A 261 -2.98 -8.29 -0.91
CA GLY A 261 -2.29 -8.10 0.37
C GLY A 261 -1.71 -9.39 0.96
N VAL A 262 -2.48 -10.49 0.93
CA VAL A 262 -2.04 -11.78 1.46
C VAL A 262 -0.93 -12.41 0.61
N VAL A 263 -1.06 -12.38 -0.72
CA VAL A 263 -0.05 -12.90 -1.66
C VAL A 263 1.25 -12.10 -1.51
N LEU A 264 1.16 -10.78 -1.44
CA LEU A 264 2.30 -9.89 -1.32
C LEU A 264 3.07 -10.16 -0.01
N PHE A 265 2.37 -10.31 1.11
CA PHE A 265 2.99 -10.69 2.38
C PHE A 265 3.60 -12.09 2.36
N TYR A 266 2.88 -13.07 1.81
CA TYR A 266 3.36 -14.45 1.72
C TYR A 266 4.64 -14.54 0.88
N PHE A 267 4.66 -13.97 -0.33
CA PHE A 267 5.80 -14.13 -1.24
C PHE A 267 6.96 -13.19 -0.97
N ILE A 268 6.74 -11.93 -0.57
CA ILE A 268 7.85 -11.00 -0.34
C ILE A 268 8.61 -11.35 0.93
N PHE A 269 7.95 -11.89 1.96
CA PHE A 269 8.59 -12.08 3.27
C PHE A 269 8.84 -13.53 3.66
N MET A 270 8.01 -14.49 3.23
CA MET A 270 8.32 -15.92 3.49
C MET A 270 9.52 -16.38 2.64
N PHE A 271 9.67 -15.83 1.44
CA PHE A 271 10.68 -16.31 0.49
C PHE A 271 12.13 -15.96 0.85
N PRO A 272 12.49 -14.72 1.25
CA PRO A 272 13.85 -14.42 1.71
C PRO A 272 14.20 -15.04 3.07
N LEU A 273 13.21 -15.46 3.87
CA LEU A 273 13.45 -16.22 5.11
C LEU A 273 13.68 -17.72 4.85
N CYS A 274 13.32 -18.22 3.67
CA CYS A 274 13.48 -19.63 3.27
C CYS A 274 14.75 -19.88 2.43
N ASP A 275 15.51 -18.83 2.09
CA ASP A 275 16.91 -18.94 1.67
C ASP A 275 17.79 -18.76 2.93
N PRO A 276 18.14 -19.83 3.68
CA PRO A 276 19.29 -19.78 4.59
C PRO A 276 20.55 -19.76 3.72
N CYS A 277 20.84 -18.63 3.09
CA CYS A 277 22.19 -18.35 2.64
C CYS A 277 22.94 -17.80 3.84
N GLU A 278 23.74 -18.69 4.43
CA GLU A 278 24.96 -18.43 5.20
C GLU A 278 25.44 -16.97 5.05
N TYR A 279 25.39 -16.22 6.15
CA TYR A 279 26.53 -15.70 6.91
C TYR A 279 26.03 -14.91 8.12
#